data_AF-A0A7T5RTA1-F1
#
_entry.id   AF-A0A7T5RTA1-F1
#
_cell.length_a   1.000
_cell.length_b   1.000
_cell.length_c   1.000
_cell.angle_alpha   90.00
_cell.angle_beta   90.00
_cell.angle_gamma   90.00
#
_symmetry.space_group_name_H-M   'P 1'
#
loop_
_entity.id
_entity.type
_entity.pdbx_description
1 polymer ?
#
loop_
_entity_poly.entity_id
_entity_poly.type
_entity_poly.pdbx_seq_one_letter_code
_entity_poly.pdbx_strand_id
1 'polypeptide(L)'
;MEILKREGWMVSRSAASHGAVDVFAAKGGKMLLVQVKSGRARVQKAELEELVEWGRSSNGDAEVWHFRKGGKLEKRRVHASKGGGA
;
A
#
# COMPACT_ATOMS: atom_id res chain seq x y z
N MET A 1 7.51 -7.48 -0.37
CA MET A 1 6.93 -8.31 0.69
C MET A 1 7.90 -8.54 1.84
N GLU A 2 9.11 -9.02 1.57
CA GLU A 2 10.10 -9.29 2.62
C GLU A 2 10.43 -8.08 3.50
N ILE A 3 10.38 -6.86 2.95
CA ILE A 3 10.54 -5.61 3.71
C ILE A 3 9.51 -5.52 4.85
N LEU A 4 8.23 -5.68 4.54
CA LEU A 4 7.14 -5.59 5.53
C LEU A 4 7.19 -6.75 6.53
N LYS A 5 7.48 -7.98 6.07
CA LYS A 5 7.63 -9.12 6.97
C LYS A 5 8.78 -8.93 7.97
N ARG A 6 9.93 -8.41 7.53
CA ARG A 6 11.07 -8.09 8.40
C ARG A 6 10.74 -7.03 9.43
N GLU A 7 9.86 -6.09 9.08
CA GLU A 7 9.32 -5.08 10.00
C GLU A 7 8.23 -5.64 10.92
N GLY A 8 7.90 -6.93 10.86
CA GLY A 8 6.92 -7.59 11.72
C GLY A 8 5.47 -7.39 11.28
N TRP A 9 5.22 -7.00 10.04
CA TRP A 9 3.87 -6.98 9.48
C TRP A 9 3.44 -8.38 9.05
N MET A 10 2.17 -8.70 9.27
CA MET A 10 1.49 -9.81 8.61
C MET A 10 1.07 -9.35 7.23
N VAL A 11 1.53 -10.04 6.18
CA VAL A 11 1.39 -9.55 4.80
C VAL A 11 0.67 -10.56 3.93
N SER A 12 -0.34 -10.09 3.20
CA SER A 12 -1.05 -10.85 2.17
C SER A 12 -0.92 -10.15 0.82
N ARG A 13 -0.77 -10.93 -0.26
CA ARG A 13 -0.95 -10.44 -1.63
C ARG A 13 -2.43 -10.47 -1.94
N SER A 14 -2.96 -9.36 -2.45
CA SER A 14 -4.26 -9.41 -3.07
C SER A 14 -4.16 -10.22 -4.37
N ALA A 15 -5.00 -11.24 -4.53
CA ALA A 15 -5.17 -11.94 -5.80
C ALA A 15 -6.12 -11.18 -6.76
N ALA A 16 -6.58 -9.98 -6.36
CA ALA A 16 -7.50 -9.18 -7.13
C ALA A 16 -6.81 -8.61 -8.38
N SER A 17 -6.84 -9.39 -9.46
CA SER A 17 -6.31 -9.10 -10.79
C SER A 17 -6.89 -7.84 -11.47
N HIS A 18 -7.67 -7.00 -10.76
CA HIS A 18 -8.32 -5.78 -11.29
C HIS A 18 -8.44 -4.64 -10.25
N GLY A 19 -7.91 -4.76 -9.03
CA GLY A 19 -8.13 -3.77 -7.95
C GLY A 19 -6.90 -2.92 -7.62
N ALA A 20 -7.13 -1.75 -7.02
CA ALA A 20 -6.09 -0.76 -6.69
C ALA A 20 -5.16 -1.12 -5.49
N VAL A 21 -5.15 -2.37 -5.04
CA VAL A 21 -4.33 -2.83 -3.89
C VAL A 21 -3.62 -4.12 -4.26
N ASP A 22 -2.29 -4.09 -4.30
CA ASP A 22 -1.46 -5.29 -4.55
C ASP A 22 -1.13 -6.04 -3.25
N VAL A 23 -0.95 -5.27 -2.17
CA VAL A 23 -0.45 -5.76 -0.90
C VAL A 23 -1.30 -5.22 0.23
N PHE A 24 -1.68 -6.12 1.11
CA PHE A 24 -2.31 -5.81 2.37
C PHE A 24 -1.38 -6.21 3.51
N ALA A 25 -1.17 -5.31 4.46
CA ALA A 25 -0.34 -5.56 5.62
C ALA A 25 -1.03 -5.12 6.91
N ALA A 26 -0.93 -5.93 7.96
CA ALA A 26 -1.47 -5.62 9.28
C ALA A 26 -0.41 -5.77 10.37
N LYS A 27 -0.39 -4.86 11.34
CA LYS A 27 0.52 -4.91 12.50
C LYS A 27 -0.09 -4.15 13.68
N GLY A 28 -0.36 -4.85 14.78
CA GLY A 28 -0.82 -4.22 16.03
C GLY A 28 -2.06 -3.35 15.85
N GLY A 29 -3.08 -3.84 15.14
CA GLY A 29 -4.31 -3.10 14.83
C GLY A 29 -4.17 -2.04 13.73
N LYS A 30 -2.95 -1.79 13.24
CA LYS A 30 -2.72 -0.90 12.08
C LYS A 30 -2.81 -1.68 10.80
N MET A 31 -3.37 -1.02 9.79
CA MET A 31 -3.62 -1.56 8.47
C MET A 31 -2.88 -0.71 7.45
N LEU A 32 -2.19 -1.36 6.51
CA LEU A 32 -1.44 -0.73 5.44
C LEU A 32 -1.80 -1.39 4.11
N LEU A 33 -2.36 -0.60 3.21
CA LEU A 33 -2.71 -1.00 1.86
C LEU A 33 -1.70 -0.39 0.90
N VAL A 34 -1.12 -1.22 0.04
CA VAL A 34 -0.07 -0.79 -0.87
C VAL A 34 -0.38 -1.19 -2.30
N GLN A 35 -0.37 -0.20 -3.18
CA GLN A 35 -0.21 -0.42 -4.62
C GLN A 35 1.29 -0.38 -4.96
N VAL A 36 1.78 -1.42 -5.61
CA VAL A 36 3.14 -1.55 -6.09
C VAL A 36 3.22 -1.27 -7.59
N LYS A 37 4.09 -0.35 -7.99
CA LYS A 37 4.44 -0.11 -9.40
C LYS A 37 5.93 -0.40 -9.62
N SER A 38 6.29 -0.85 -10.82
CA SER A 38 7.68 -1.16 -11.19
C SER A 38 8.09 -0.45 -12.48
N GLY A 39 9.39 -0.15 -12.60
CA GLY A 39 9.97 0.41 -13.83
C GLY A 39 9.35 1.76 -14.22
N ARG A 40 8.79 1.84 -15.44
CA ARG A 40 8.17 3.05 -15.99
C ARG A 40 6.66 3.15 -15.70
N ALA A 41 6.07 2.16 -15.03
CA ALA A 41 4.64 2.18 -14.71
C ALA A 41 4.30 3.42 -13.86
N ARG A 42 3.18 4.06 -14.19
CA ARG A 42 2.64 5.21 -13.46
C ARG A 42 1.35 4.77 -12.77
N VAL A 43 1.08 5.36 -11.61
CA VAL A 43 -0.25 5.23 -11.00
C VAL A 43 -1.21 6.15 -11.75
N GLN A 44 -2.36 5.61 -12.13
CA GLN A 44 -3.45 6.40 -12.70
C GLN A 44 -4.24 7.08 -11.59
N LYS A 45 -4.95 8.16 -11.93
CA LYS A 45 -5.78 8.89 -10.97
C LYS A 45 -6.87 7.99 -10.38
N ALA A 46 -7.54 7.19 -11.21
CA ALA A 46 -8.58 6.26 -10.76
C ALA A 46 -8.03 5.21 -9.77
N GLU A 47 -6.87 4.62 -10.05
CA GLU A 47 -6.20 3.68 -9.11
C GLU A 47 -5.88 4.36 -7.77
N LEU A 48 -5.47 5.63 -7.81
CA LEU A 48 -5.17 6.38 -6.60
C LEU A 48 -6.44 6.69 -5.78
N GLU A 49 -7.52 7.07 -6.44
CA GLU A 49 -8.81 7.34 -5.81
C GLU A 49 -9.37 6.07 -5.15
N GLU A 50 -9.37 4.95 -5.87
CA GLU A 50 -9.81 3.66 -5.33
C GLU A 50 -8.94 3.21 -4.14
N LEU A 51 -7.61 3.37 -4.23
CA LEU A 51 -6.70 3.07 -3.11
C LEU A 51 -6.99 3.94 -1.87
N VAL A 52 -7.35 5.22 -2.06
CA VAL A 52 -7.76 6.11 -0.96
C VAL A 52 -9.10 5.67 -0.37
N GLU A 53 -10.06 5.27 -1.19
CA GLU A 53 -11.35 4.74 -0.72
C GLU A 53 -11.18 3.47 0.11
N TRP A 54 -10.31 2.56 -0.33
CA TRP A 54 -9.93 1.39 0.46
C TRP A 54 -9.30 1.76 1.79
N GLY A 55 -8.36 2.72 1.81
CA GLY A 55 -7.78 3.22 3.04
C GLY A 55 -8.83 3.79 4.00
N ARG A 56 -9.79 4.55 3.48
CA ARG A 56 -10.89 5.12 4.27
C ARG A 56 -11.81 4.05 4.84
N SER A 57 -12.24 3.10 4.01
CA SER A 57 -13.21 2.06 4.41
C SER A 57 -12.62 1.08 5.42
N SER A 58 -11.32 0.81 5.34
CA SER A 58 -10.62 -0.08 6.27
C SER A 58 -10.00 0.64 7.47
N ASN A 59 -10.14 1.97 7.58
CA ASN A 59 -9.39 2.81 8.52
C ASN A 59 -7.87 2.50 8.51
N GLY A 60 -7.30 2.30 7.33
CA GLY A 60 -5.90 1.93 7.12
C GLY A 60 -5.10 3.03 6.44
N ASP A 61 -3.77 2.99 6.58
CA ASP A 61 -2.87 3.80 5.76
C ASP A 61 -2.87 3.26 4.33
N ALA A 62 -2.83 4.14 3.33
CA ALA A 62 -2.74 3.74 1.93
C ALA A 62 -1.51 4.37 1.28
N GLU A 63 -0.68 3.54 0.64
CA GLU A 63 0.59 3.96 0.05
C GLU A 63 0.78 3.42 -1.38
N VAL A 64 1.50 4.18 -2.18
CA VAL A 64 1.99 3.76 -3.50
C VAL A 64 3.50 3.55 -3.38
N TRP A 65 3.95 2.36 -3.73
CA TRP A 65 5.34 1.94 -3.68
C TRP A 65 5.87 1.77 -5.10
N HIS A 66 6.87 2.55 -5.48
CA HIS A 66 7.46 2.50 -6.82
C HIS A 66 8.88 1.95 -6.75
N PHE A 67 9.06 0.77 -7.31
CA PHE A 67 10.39 0.19 -7.55
C PHE A 67 10.98 0.75 -8.85
N ARG A 68 11.94 1.67 -8.70
CA ARG A 68 12.69 2.24 -9.82
C ARG A 68 13.81 1.30 -10.29
N LYS A 69 14.33 1.58 -11.49
CA LYS A 69 15.52 0.90 -12.02
C LYS A 69 16.68 1.09 -11.02
N GLY A 70 17.42 0.01 -10.73
CA GLY A 70 18.50 0.03 -9.73
C GLY A 70 18.07 -0.31 -8.30
N GLY A 71 16.82 -0.74 -8.08
CA GLY A 71 16.35 -1.25 -6.79
C GLY A 71 15.92 -0.18 -5.78
N LYS A 72 15.92 1.10 -6.17
CA LYS A 72 15.42 2.20 -5.33
C LYS A 72 13.90 2.08 -5.17
N LEU A 73 13.44 2.01 -3.92
CA LEU A 73 12.03 2.03 -3.55
C LEU A 73 11.62 3.45 -3.15
N GLU A 74 10.62 4.00 -3.85
CA GLU A 74 9.99 5.27 -3.49
C GLU A 74 8.61 4.97 -2.88
N LYS A 75 8.38 5.41 -1.64
CA LYS A 75 7.09 5.26 -0.96
C LYS A 75 6.36 6.60 -0.97
N ARG A 76 5.10 6.61 -1.36
CA ARG A 76 4.22 7.80 -1.31
C ARG A 76 2.94 7.44 -0.59
N ARG A 77 2.69 8.09 0.54
CA ARG A 77 1.41 7.99 1.25
C ARG A 77 0.34 8.81 0.55
N VAL A 78 -0.82 8.20 0.35
CA VAL A 78 -1.98 8.83 -0.30
C VAL A 78 -3.18 8.93 0.65
N HIS A 79 -3.21 8.10 1.69
CA HIS A 79 -4.15 8.21 2.79
C HIS A 79 -3.48 7.83 4.11
N ALA A 80 -3.90 8.48 5.20
CA ALA A 80 -3.48 8.16 6.56
C ALA A 80 -4.73 7.82 7.38
N SER A 81 -4.67 6.72 8.10
CA SER A 81 -5.70 6.28 9.06
C SER A 81 -5.86 7.29 10.19
N LYS A 82 -7.08 7.39 10.75
CA LYS A 82 -7.40 8.37 11.81
C LYS A 82 -7.02 7.89 13.21
N GLY A 83 -6.43 6.70 13.36
CA GLY A 83 -6.21 6.04 14.65
C GLY A 83 -4.74 5.77 15.02
N GLY A 84 -3.80 6.59 14.55
CA GLY A 84 -2.36 6.40 14.78
C GLY A 84 -1.79 7.00 16.07
N GLY A 85 -2.62 7.36 17.06
CA GLY A 85 -2.19 7.94 18.33
C GLY A 85 -2.74 7.15 19.52
N ALA A 86 -1.89 6.32 20.10
CA ALA A 86 -1.90 5.91 21.50
C ALA A 86 -0.43 5.65 21.87
#